data_AF-A0A1G4X9P2-F1
#
_entry.id   AF-A0A1G4X9P2-F1
#
_cell.length_a   1.000
_cell.length_b   1.000
_cell.length_c   1.000
_cell.angle_alpha   90.00
_cell.angle_beta   90.00
_cell.angle_gamma   90.00
#
_symmetry.space_group_name_H-M   'P 1'
#
loop_
_entity.id
_entity.type
_entity.pdbx_description
1 polymer ?
#
loop_
_entity_poly.entity_id
_entity_poly.type
_entity_poly.pdbx_seq_one_letter_code
_entity_poly.pdbx_strand_id
1 'polypeptide(L)'
;MDVDQWAEAIAGRTDAGSYPSVVLLTDKVAGSLLAPFEVQADDENLYWVKSSSLLPPAEPAALVKEYVVARAGALIGAPVCRSTLIRIPPDLDGEELRDGMFLKAGLAHGSLAVERADERGRPYLVERKSDDNVRRHARIYALFDWCCGSDAQWLYDIDDNLSIYSHDHGRYLPPMDTGFLTRAALEAEVGRDNSLTDSPVGLNANELMDVASDLLKVSENDLLTILKGVPASWPVDDETLGALGWFLFERREGVAQRLMQLTSRV
;
A
#
# COMPACT_ATOMS: atom_id res chain seq x y z
N MET A 1 -8.38 -21.32 4.12
CA MET A 1 -8.30 -21.69 2.69
C MET A 1 -6.84 -21.98 2.37
N ASP A 2 -6.55 -23.02 1.59
CA ASP A 2 -5.22 -23.17 0.99
C ASP A 2 -5.03 -22.23 -0.21
N VAL A 3 -3.80 -22.11 -0.71
CA VAL A 3 -3.44 -21.16 -1.78
C VAL A 3 -4.28 -21.36 -3.05
N ASP A 4 -4.57 -22.60 -3.42
CA ASP A 4 -5.29 -22.89 -4.66
C ASP A 4 -6.77 -22.50 -4.52
N GLN A 5 -7.37 -22.72 -3.33
CA GLN A 5 -8.72 -22.21 -3.01
C GLN A 5 -8.80 -20.68 -3.07
N TRP A 6 -7.75 -19.97 -2.68
CA TRP A 6 -7.70 -18.50 -2.82
C TRP A 6 -7.70 -18.08 -4.29
N ALA A 7 -6.88 -18.72 -5.12
CA ALA A 7 -6.81 -18.43 -6.54
C ALA A 7 -8.17 -18.64 -7.24
N GLU A 8 -8.83 -19.78 -6.95
CA GLU A 8 -10.18 -20.08 -7.45
C GLU A 8 -11.20 -19.02 -7.00
N ALA A 9 -11.12 -18.58 -5.74
CA ALA A 9 -12.05 -17.59 -5.18
C ALA A 9 -11.88 -16.19 -5.79
N ILE A 10 -10.68 -15.85 -6.30
CA ILE A 10 -10.35 -14.57 -6.91
C ILE A 10 -10.65 -14.56 -8.41
N ALA A 11 -10.70 -15.72 -9.06
CA ALA A 11 -10.90 -15.85 -10.50
C ALA A 11 -12.06 -15.02 -11.05
N GLY A 12 -11.89 -14.56 -12.31
CA GLY A 12 -12.91 -13.77 -13.00
C GLY A 12 -12.90 -12.28 -12.64
N ARG A 13 -11.78 -11.75 -12.15
CA ARG A 13 -11.56 -10.30 -12.00
C ARG A 13 -11.79 -9.58 -13.32
N THR A 14 -12.26 -8.35 -13.24
CA THR A 14 -12.47 -7.49 -14.40
C THR A 14 -12.03 -6.07 -14.08
N ASP A 15 -11.75 -5.28 -15.12
CA ASP A 15 -11.49 -3.84 -14.98
C ASP A 15 -12.78 -3.01 -14.96
N ALA A 16 -13.94 -3.67 -14.90
CA ALA A 16 -15.23 -3.01 -14.81
C ALA A 16 -15.38 -2.35 -13.43
N GLY A 17 -16.00 -1.17 -13.42
CA GLY A 17 -16.21 -0.41 -12.20
C GLY A 17 -16.28 1.09 -12.46
N SER A 18 -16.94 1.78 -11.54
CA SER A 18 -16.94 3.24 -11.47
C SER A 18 -15.79 3.68 -10.60
N TYR A 19 -14.84 4.39 -11.20
CA TYR A 19 -13.66 4.93 -10.54
C TYR A 19 -13.56 6.40 -10.91
N PRO A 20 -13.01 7.27 -10.04
CA PRO A 20 -12.68 8.63 -10.43
C PRO A 20 -11.85 8.63 -11.71
N SER A 21 -12.14 9.55 -12.61
CA SER A 21 -11.44 9.70 -13.89
C SER A 21 -10.55 10.93 -13.85
N VAL A 22 -9.34 10.83 -14.42
CA VAL A 22 -8.46 11.98 -14.60
C VAL A 22 -9.14 13.02 -15.49
N VAL A 23 -9.23 14.26 -15.01
CA VAL A 23 -9.75 15.40 -15.78
C VAL A 23 -8.66 16.42 -16.12
N LEU A 24 -7.60 16.49 -15.31
CA LEU A 24 -6.48 17.41 -15.52
C LEU A 24 -5.17 16.76 -15.07
N LEU A 25 -4.16 16.82 -15.95
CA LEU A 25 -2.76 16.56 -15.59
C LEU A 25 -2.16 17.83 -15.00
N THR A 26 -1.47 17.72 -13.87
CA THR A 26 -0.67 18.84 -13.34
C THR A 26 0.76 18.75 -13.87
N ASP A 27 1.51 19.86 -13.79
CA ASP A 27 2.94 19.88 -14.17
C ASP A 27 3.85 19.12 -13.18
N LYS A 28 3.27 18.52 -12.12
CA LYS A 28 4.04 17.83 -11.09
C LYS A 28 4.21 16.35 -11.45
N VAL A 29 5.43 16.01 -11.83
CA VAL A 29 5.90 14.61 -11.94
C VAL A 29 7.05 14.42 -10.97
N ALA A 30 6.93 13.44 -10.07
CA ALA A 30 7.98 13.20 -9.09
C ALA A 30 9.21 12.55 -9.74
N GLY A 31 10.39 12.91 -9.23
CA GLY A 31 11.68 12.35 -9.64
C GLY A 31 11.94 10.93 -9.12
N SER A 32 10.93 10.06 -9.07
CA SER A 32 11.07 8.68 -8.61
C SER A 32 11.01 7.67 -9.74
N LEU A 33 11.42 6.43 -9.44
CA LEU A 33 11.52 5.31 -10.39
C LEU A 33 10.19 4.99 -11.07
N LEU A 34 9.08 5.07 -10.33
CA LEU A 34 7.72 4.79 -10.85
C LEU A 34 7.03 6.03 -11.42
N ALA A 35 7.72 7.18 -11.42
CA ALA A 35 7.27 8.44 -12.00
C ALA A 35 5.84 8.86 -11.62
N PRO A 36 5.47 8.87 -10.33
CA PRO A 36 4.14 9.29 -9.95
C PRO A 36 3.91 10.73 -10.39
N PHE A 37 2.70 11.02 -10.85
CA PHE A 37 2.29 12.33 -11.34
C PHE A 37 1.01 12.75 -10.64
N GLU A 38 0.86 14.04 -10.36
CA GLU A 38 -0.32 14.57 -9.69
C GLU A 38 -1.39 14.92 -10.73
N VAL A 39 -2.63 14.56 -10.43
CA VAL A 39 -3.80 14.83 -11.27
C VAL A 39 -4.95 15.39 -10.45
N GLN A 40 -5.84 16.12 -11.10
CA GLN A 40 -7.20 16.32 -10.61
C GLN A 40 -8.13 15.29 -11.25
N ALA A 41 -9.00 14.68 -10.45
CA ALA A 41 -10.03 13.77 -10.91
C ALA A 41 -11.42 14.45 -10.95
N ASP A 42 -12.39 13.78 -11.58
CA ASP A 42 -13.78 14.21 -11.71
C ASP A 42 -14.56 14.25 -10.38
N ASP A 43 -14.02 13.66 -9.32
CA ASP A 43 -14.51 13.74 -7.95
C ASP A 43 -13.97 14.97 -7.18
N GLU A 44 -13.35 15.90 -7.90
CA GLU A 44 -12.73 17.15 -7.41
C GLU A 44 -11.50 16.96 -6.52
N ASN A 45 -11.03 15.73 -6.29
CA ASN A 45 -9.85 15.47 -5.49
C ASN A 45 -8.55 15.49 -6.33
N LEU A 46 -7.44 15.81 -5.66
CA LEU A 46 -6.09 15.63 -6.18
C LEU A 46 -5.54 14.26 -5.80
N TYR A 47 -4.88 13.60 -6.75
CA TYR A 47 -4.27 12.29 -6.55
C TYR A 47 -2.84 12.26 -7.08
N TRP A 48 -1.96 11.59 -6.35
CA TRP A 48 -0.70 11.07 -6.88
C TRP A 48 -0.96 9.73 -7.55
N VAL A 49 -0.70 9.66 -8.85
CA VAL A 49 -1.05 8.52 -9.71
C VAL A 49 0.20 7.78 -10.16
N LYS A 50 0.17 6.44 -10.05
CA LYS A 50 1.15 5.54 -10.66
C LYS A 50 0.45 4.67 -11.69
N SER A 51 0.93 4.68 -12.93
CA SER A 51 0.32 3.95 -14.06
C SER A 51 1.18 2.77 -14.50
N SER A 52 0.52 1.68 -14.93
CA SER A 52 1.21 0.45 -15.38
C SER A 52 2.06 0.70 -16.63
N SER A 53 1.65 1.67 -17.45
CA SER A 53 2.39 2.12 -18.64
C SER A 53 3.74 2.76 -18.33
N LEU A 54 3.93 3.25 -17.11
CA LEU A 54 5.14 3.94 -16.67
C LEU A 54 6.04 3.06 -15.79
N LEU A 55 5.60 1.83 -15.49
CA LEU A 55 6.40 0.91 -14.69
C LEU A 55 7.66 0.49 -15.46
N PRO A 56 8.85 0.58 -14.83
CA PRO A 56 10.04 -0.06 -15.37
C PRO A 56 9.82 -1.58 -15.50
N PRO A 57 10.43 -2.24 -16.51
CA PRO A 57 10.35 -3.70 -16.65
C PRO A 57 10.83 -4.50 -15.42
N ALA A 58 11.66 -3.90 -14.58
CA ALA A 58 12.18 -4.50 -13.36
C ALA A 58 11.22 -4.39 -12.15
N GLU A 59 10.10 -3.69 -12.27
CA GLU A 59 9.16 -3.42 -11.18
C GLU A 59 7.69 -3.81 -11.55
N PRO A 60 7.44 -4.96 -12.19
CA PRO A 60 6.15 -5.25 -12.83
C PRO A 60 4.96 -5.30 -11.86
N ALA A 61 5.17 -5.81 -10.64
CA ALA A 61 4.14 -5.96 -9.62
C ALA A 61 4.07 -4.78 -8.64
N ALA A 62 4.84 -3.70 -8.84
CA ALA A 62 4.87 -2.58 -7.91
C ALA A 62 3.47 -1.98 -7.69
N LEU A 63 2.64 -1.80 -8.72
CA LEU A 63 1.27 -1.30 -8.55
C LEU A 63 0.36 -2.24 -7.76
N VAL A 64 0.52 -3.55 -7.95
CA VAL A 64 -0.24 -4.54 -7.19
C VAL A 64 0.11 -4.41 -5.71
N LYS A 65 1.39 -4.26 -5.40
CA LYS A 65 1.90 -4.06 -4.03
C LYS A 65 1.37 -2.76 -3.43
N GLU A 66 1.47 -1.64 -4.14
CA GLU A 66 0.90 -0.34 -3.75
C GLU A 66 -0.57 -0.47 -3.34
N TYR A 67 -1.38 -1.01 -4.24
CA TYR A 67 -2.80 -1.15 -4.02
C TYR A 67 -3.10 -2.08 -2.84
N VAL A 68 -2.54 -3.29 -2.83
CA VAL A 68 -2.86 -4.29 -1.79
C VAL A 68 -2.42 -3.82 -0.42
N VAL A 69 -1.22 -3.25 -0.29
CA VAL A 69 -0.71 -2.78 1.01
C VAL A 69 -1.49 -1.57 1.51
N ALA A 70 -1.83 -0.61 0.65
CA ALA A 70 -2.67 0.51 1.05
C ALA A 70 -4.07 0.03 1.51
N ARG A 71 -4.67 -0.92 0.80
CA ARG A 71 -5.99 -1.46 1.20
C ARG A 71 -5.93 -2.32 2.46
N ALA A 72 -4.87 -3.10 2.64
CA ALA A 72 -4.63 -3.89 3.85
C ALA A 72 -4.37 -2.97 5.06
N GLY A 73 -3.57 -1.92 4.90
CA GLY A 73 -3.35 -0.91 5.92
C GLY A 73 -4.64 -0.24 6.36
N ALA A 74 -5.49 0.17 5.40
CA ALA A 74 -6.81 0.74 5.72
C ALA A 74 -7.71 -0.23 6.50
N LEU A 75 -7.65 -1.55 6.20
CA LEU A 75 -8.43 -2.58 6.90
C LEU A 75 -8.11 -2.65 8.39
N ILE A 76 -6.83 -2.44 8.77
CA ILE A 76 -6.38 -2.42 10.16
C ILE A 76 -6.22 -1.00 10.71
N GLY A 77 -6.83 0.01 10.07
CA GLY A 77 -6.78 1.41 10.50
C GLY A 77 -5.38 2.05 10.48
N ALA A 78 -4.40 1.44 9.81
CA ALA A 78 -3.08 2.04 9.68
C ALA A 78 -3.15 3.36 8.92
N PRO A 79 -2.29 4.34 9.25
CA PRO A 79 -2.30 5.65 8.62
C PRO A 79 -1.69 5.56 7.22
N VAL A 80 -2.39 4.98 6.25
CA VAL A 80 -2.00 4.98 4.84
C VAL A 80 -2.68 6.14 4.13
N CYS A 81 -2.06 6.69 3.09
CA CYS A 81 -2.77 7.62 2.24
C CYS A 81 -4.00 6.93 1.64
N ARG A 82 -5.15 7.62 1.61
CA ARG A 82 -6.38 7.03 1.07
C ARG A 82 -6.17 6.67 -0.40
N SER A 83 -6.24 5.38 -0.71
CA SER A 83 -6.02 4.88 -2.07
C SER A 83 -7.32 4.51 -2.80
N THR A 84 -7.30 4.72 -4.11
CA THR A 84 -8.34 4.29 -5.04
C THR A 84 -7.70 3.82 -6.34
N LEU A 85 -8.45 3.08 -7.14
CA LEU A 85 -8.16 3.01 -8.57
C LEU A 85 -8.63 4.31 -9.22
N ILE A 86 -7.86 4.79 -10.19
CA ILE A 86 -8.17 5.98 -10.98
C ILE A 86 -8.14 5.62 -12.47
N ARG A 87 -9.10 6.14 -13.23
CA ARG A 87 -9.20 5.91 -14.67
C ARG A 87 -8.44 6.97 -15.44
N ILE A 88 -7.48 6.56 -16.24
CA ILE A 88 -6.87 7.40 -17.28
C ILE A 88 -7.76 7.28 -18.52
N PRO A 89 -8.46 8.36 -18.93
CA PRO A 89 -9.38 8.31 -20.06
C PRO A 89 -8.64 8.13 -21.40
N PRO A 90 -9.30 7.62 -22.44
CA PRO A 90 -8.75 7.49 -23.79
C PRO A 90 -8.18 8.80 -24.36
N ASP A 91 -8.76 9.94 -23.98
CA ASP A 91 -8.32 11.26 -24.47
C ASP A 91 -6.93 11.66 -23.96
N LEU A 92 -6.39 10.98 -22.94
CA LEU A 92 -5.03 11.15 -22.44
C LEU A 92 -4.06 10.04 -22.89
N ASP A 93 -4.50 9.13 -23.78
CA ASP A 93 -3.65 8.08 -24.32
C ASP A 93 -2.56 8.67 -25.23
N GLY A 94 -1.30 8.36 -24.95
CA GLY A 94 -0.14 8.90 -25.68
C GLY A 94 0.29 10.30 -25.25
N GLU A 95 -0.31 10.89 -24.21
CA GLU A 95 0.17 12.15 -23.63
C GLU A 95 1.55 11.96 -22.98
N GLU A 96 2.48 12.87 -23.27
CA GLU A 96 3.84 12.84 -22.74
C GLU A 96 3.91 13.58 -21.41
N LEU A 97 4.22 12.87 -20.33
CA LEU A 97 4.37 13.48 -18.99
C LEU A 97 5.76 14.10 -18.78
N ARG A 98 6.78 13.45 -19.33
CA ARG A 98 8.18 13.87 -19.33
C ARG A 98 8.91 13.12 -20.43
N ASP A 99 10.08 13.62 -20.85
CA ASP A 99 10.88 13.09 -21.96
C ASP A 99 10.83 11.54 -22.09
N GLY A 100 10.09 11.07 -23.10
CA GLY A 100 9.96 9.65 -23.44
C GLY A 100 8.99 8.83 -22.59
N MET A 101 8.23 9.45 -21.69
CA MET A 101 7.24 8.80 -20.83
C MET A 101 5.82 9.19 -21.22
N PHE A 102 5.16 8.24 -21.87
CA PHE A 102 3.83 8.40 -22.43
C PHE A 102 2.79 7.64 -21.63
N LEU A 103 1.68 8.30 -21.33
CA LEU A 103 0.53 7.67 -20.69
C LEU A 103 -0.12 6.65 -21.61
N LYS A 104 -0.72 5.63 -20.99
CA LYS A 104 -1.74 4.81 -21.62
C LYS A 104 -3.06 4.91 -20.88
N ALA A 105 -4.14 4.95 -21.65
CA ALA A 105 -5.49 4.82 -21.09
C ALA A 105 -5.66 3.48 -20.35
N GLY A 106 -6.41 3.49 -19.26
CA GLY A 106 -6.58 2.31 -18.41
C GLY A 106 -6.76 2.65 -16.93
N LEU A 107 -6.56 1.64 -16.08
CA LEU A 107 -6.60 1.79 -14.62
C LEU A 107 -5.21 1.99 -14.05
N ALA A 108 -5.08 2.96 -13.17
CA ALA A 108 -3.89 3.30 -12.43
C ALA A 108 -4.17 3.29 -10.92
N HIS A 109 -3.11 3.25 -10.11
CA HIS A 109 -3.23 3.44 -8.66
C HIS A 109 -3.20 4.93 -8.34
N GLY A 110 -4.21 5.44 -7.63
CA GLY A 110 -4.27 6.81 -7.14
C GLY A 110 -4.21 6.84 -5.61
N SER A 111 -3.27 7.60 -5.07
CA SER A 111 -3.21 7.97 -3.66
C SER A 111 -3.72 9.40 -3.51
N LEU A 112 -4.68 9.66 -2.62
CA LEU A 112 -5.13 11.01 -2.32
C LEU A 112 -3.93 11.88 -1.94
N ALA A 113 -3.82 13.05 -2.55
CA ALA A 113 -2.71 13.96 -2.29
C ALA A 113 -2.83 14.59 -0.89
N VAL A 114 -1.72 14.55 -0.14
CA VAL A 114 -1.53 15.38 1.05
C VAL A 114 -0.93 16.69 0.57
N GLU A 115 -1.73 17.76 0.56
CA GLU A 115 -1.42 19.02 -0.15
C GLU A 115 -0.09 19.64 0.30
N ARG A 116 0.14 19.69 1.62
CA ARG A 116 1.37 20.20 2.21
C ARG A 116 2.06 19.11 3.02
N ALA A 117 2.60 18.13 2.31
CA ALA A 117 3.37 17.05 2.92
C ALA A 117 4.86 17.40 3.08
N ASP A 118 5.45 16.88 4.15
CA ASP A 118 6.90 16.81 4.35
C ASP A 118 7.36 15.34 4.40
N GLU A 119 8.45 15.03 3.72
CA GLU A 119 9.08 13.70 3.68
C GLU A 119 10.18 13.51 4.74
N ARG A 120 10.24 14.41 5.74
CA ARG A 120 11.29 14.44 6.76
C ARG A 120 11.51 13.12 7.49
N GLY A 121 12.76 12.93 7.91
CA GLY A 121 13.12 11.90 8.88
C GLY A 121 13.26 10.48 8.33
N ARG A 122 13.05 10.25 7.02
CA ARG A 122 13.23 8.93 6.40
C ARG A 122 14.62 8.33 6.67
N PRO A 123 14.72 7.02 6.98
CA PRO A 123 13.63 6.03 7.05
C PRO A 123 12.88 5.99 8.40
N TYR A 124 13.21 6.87 9.35
CA TYR A 124 12.74 6.79 10.73
C TYR A 124 11.38 7.48 10.97
N LEU A 125 10.65 6.96 11.95
CA LEU A 125 9.43 7.56 12.48
C LEU A 125 9.78 8.71 13.43
N VAL A 126 9.62 9.93 12.95
CA VAL A 126 9.83 11.18 13.71
C VAL A 126 8.48 11.75 14.18
N GLU A 127 8.49 12.85 14.93
CA GLU A 127 7.26 13.56 15.33
C GLU A 127 6.23 12.72 16.13
N ARG A 128 6.69 11.69 16.87
CA ARG A 128 5.81 10.79 17.66
C ARG A 128 4.90 11.51 18.66
N LYS A 129 5.32 12.69 19.13
CA LYS A 129 4.58 13.51 20.11
C LYS A 129 3.66 14.55 19.44
N SER A 130 3.66 14.62 18.12
CA SER A 130 2.82 15.52 17.32
C SER A 130 1.52 14.82 16.96
N ASP A 131 0.41 15.54 17.00
CA ASP A 131 -0.96 15.02 16.84
C ASP A 131 -1.22 13.68 17.60
N ASP A 132 -1.86 12.70 16.94
CA ASP A 132 -2.10 11.36 17.44
C ASP A 132 -1.04 10.36 16.95
N ASN A 133 0.17 10.85 16.59
CA ASN A 133 1.23 10.00 16.03
C ASN A 133 1.66 8.88 16.99
N VAL A 134 1.50 9.06 18.30
CA VAL A 134 1.73 8.01 19.29
C VAL A 134 0.87 6.76 19.05
N ARG A 135 -0.38 6.94 18.60
CA ARG A 135 -1.28 5.86 18.19
C ARG A 135 -1.02 5.45 16.75
N ARG A 136 -0.94 6.42 15.82
CA ARG A 136 -0.71 6.14 14.39
C ARG A 136 0.57 5.31 14.15
N HIS A 137 1.65 5.59 14.89
CA HIS A 137 2.89 4.82 14.81
C HIS A 137 2.68 3.36 15.22
N ALA A 138 1.89 3.06 16.25
CA ALA A 138 1.62 1.67 16.65
C ALA A 138 0.98 0.88 15.50
N ARG A 139 0.10 1.51 14.71
CA ARG A 139 -0.49 0.90 13.52
C ARG A 139 0.47 0.82 12.33
N ILE A 140 1.47 1.71 12.23
CA ILE A 140 2.55 1.57 11.25
C ILE A 140 3.43 0.35 11.56
N TYR A 141 3.75 0.10 12.84
CA TYR A 141 4.49 -1.12 13.22
C TYR A 141 3.74 -2.38 12.76
N ALA A 142 2.43 -2.41 12.95
CA ALA A 142 1.57 -3.50 12.48
C ALA A 142 1.61 -3.65 10.95
N LEU A 143 1.39 -2.56 10.21
CA LEU A 143 1.42 -2.56 8.74
C LEU A 143 2.77 -3.04 8.18
N PHE A 144 3.87 -2.49 8.71
CA PHE A 144 5.21 -2.78 8.24
C PHE A 144 5.60 -4.24 8.48
N ASP A 145 5.27 -4.81 9.63
CA ASP A 145 5.54 -6.23 9.89
C ASP A 145 4.59 -7.14 9.08
N TRP A 146 3.30 -6.82 9.07
CA TRP A 146 2.29 -7.64 8.39
C TRP A 146 2.52 -7.76 6.88
N CYS A 147 2.78 -6.64 6.23
CA CYS A 147 2.98 -6.59 4.78
C CYS A 147 4.44 -6.78 4.35
N CYS A 148 5.33 -7.22 5.25
CA CYS A 148 6.77 -7.32 4.95
C CYS A 148 7.29 -6.03 4.31
N GLY A 149 7.08 -4.92 5.02
CA GLY A 149 7.52 -3.60 4.62
C GLY A 149 9.02 -3.57 4.37
N SER A 150 9.37 -2.85 3.31
CA SER A 150 10.73 -2.50 2.93
C SER A 150 10.68 -1.10 2.33
N ASP A 151 11.80 -0.37 2.34
CA ASP A 151 11.82 1.05 1.95
C ASP A 151 10.80 1.90 2.73
N ALA A 152 11.05 2.08 4.03
CA ALA A 152 10.19 2.85 4.93
C ALA A 152 10.03 4.31 4.48
N GLN A 153 8.86 4.65 3.92
CA GLN A 153 8.54 5.98 3.43
C GLN A 153 7.30 6.58 4.09
N TRP A 154 7.49 7.80 4.63
CA TRP A 154 6.51 8.52 5.42
C TRP A 154 6.25 9.91 4.83
N LEU A 155 5.00 10.38 4.96
CA LEU A 155 4.56 11.75 4.72
C LEU A 155 4.04 12.33 6.05
N TYR A 156 4.40 13.57 6.34
CA TYR A 156 3.86 14.33 7.47
C TYR A 156 3.04 15.49 6.93
N ASP A 157 1.74 15.51 7.23
CA ASP A 157 0.84 16.57 6.83
C ASP A 157 1.08 17.82 7.67
N ILE A 158 1.65 18.87 7.07
CA ILE A 158 1.97 20.12 7.76
C ILE A 158 0.71 20.84 8.24
N ASP A 159 -0.39 20.71 7.51
CA ASP A 159 -1.64 21.40 7.82
C ASP A 159 -2.45 20.63 8.89
N ASP A 160 -2.25 19.31 9.00
CA ASP A 160 -2.83 18.46 10.05
C ASP A 160 -1.82 18.10 11.15
N ASN A 161 -1.14 19.12 11.71
CA ASN A 161 -0.27 19.00 12.89
C ASN A 161 0.79 17.87 12.79
N LEU A 162 1.37 17.68 11.61
CA LEU A 162 2.35 16.64 11.28
C LEU A 162 1.78 15.22 11.46
N SER A 163 0.49 15.03 11.21
CA SER A 163 -0.13 13.73 11.05
C SER A 163 0.65 12.89 10.05
N ILE A 164 1.09 11.70 10.48
CA ILE A 164 1.85 10.80 9.63
C ILE A 164 0.94 9.99 8.70
N TYR A 165 1.45 9.71 7.51
CA TYR A 165 0.93 8.74 6.54
C TYR A 165 2.05 7.88 5.96
N SER A 166 1.79 6.59 5.78
CA SER A 166 2.61 5.66 5.02
C SER A 166 2.18 5.66 3.56
N HIS A 167 3.16 5.64 2.67
CA HIS A 167 2.97 5.65 1.22
C HIS A 167 4.16 4.95 0.53
N ASP A 168 4.11 4.86 -0.80
CA ASP A 168 5.16 4.25 -1.65
C ASP A 168 5.43 2.78 -1.29
N HIS A 169 4.37 1.95 -1.31
CA HIS A 169 4.44 0.54 -0.92
C HIS A 169 4.90 -0.40 -2.03
N GLY A 170 5.36 0.12 -3.18
CA GLY A 170 5.76 -0.69 -4.34
C GLY A 170 6.87 -1.70 -4.08
N ARG A 171 7.62 -1.55 -2.98
CA ARG A 171 8.70 -2.44 -2.54
C ARG A 171 8.35 -3.36 -1.38
N TYR A 172 7.17 -3.18 -0.77
CA TYR A 172 6.63 -4.08 0.25
C TYR A 172 6.31 -5.45 -0.35
N LEU A 173 5.98 -6.41 0.51
CA LEU A 173 5.62 -7.78 0.17
C LEU A 173 6.79 -8.58 -0.46
N PRO A 174 6.92 -9.88 -0.14
CA PRO A 174 7.97 -10.72 -0.70
C PRO A 174 7.91 -10.88 -2.23
N PRO A 175 9.08 -10.97 -2.90
CA PRO A 175 10.41 -10.62 -2.39
C PRO A 175 10.53 -9.11 -2.13
N MET A 176 10.93 -8.77 -0.90
CA MET A 176 11.12 -7.38 -0.43
C MET A 176 12.20 -6.66 -1.25
N ASP A 177 12.12 -5.33 -1.31
CA ASP A 177 13.04 -4.46 -2.07
C ASP A 177 13.07 -4.73 -3.58
N THR A 178 12.05 -5.40 -4.09
CA THR A 178 11.84 -5.64 -5.52
C THR A 178 10.38 -5.36 -5.88
N GLY A 179 10.11 -5.02 -7.14
CA GLY A 179 8.76 -4.95 -7.67
C GLY A 179 8.30 -6.26 -8.31
N PHE A 180 8.86 -7.39 -7.89
CA PHE A 180 8.33 -8.72 -8.24
C PHE A 180 7.44 -9.24 -7.11
N LEU A 181 6.51 -10.11 -7.46
CA LEU A 181 5.65 -10.83 -6.52
C LEU A 181 5.60 -12.28 -7.00
N THR A 182 5.95 -13.23 -6.14
CA THR A 182 5.93 -14.66 -6.50
C THR A 182 5.40 -15.50 -5.36
N ARG A 183 4.66 -16.57 -5.69
CA ARG A 183 4.17 -17.56 -4.72
C ARG A 183 5.29 -18.09 -3.81
N ALA A 184 6.40 -18.50 -4.41
CA ALA A 184 7.53 -19.06 -3.67
C ALA A 184 8.13 -18.10 -2.63
N ALA A 185 8.23 -16.80 -2.96
CA ALA A 185 8.73 -15.80 -2.00
C ALA A 185 7.73 -15.55 -0.87
N LEU A 186 6.43 -15.52 -1.18
CA LEU A 186 5.36 -15.37 -0.19
C LEU A 186 5.37 -16.55 0.80
N GLU A 187 5.40 -17.78 0.28
CA GLU A 187 5.46 -19.00 1.10
C GLU A 187 6.71 -19.05 1.99
N ALA A 188 7.87 -18.65 1.48
CA ALA A 188 9.12 -18.64 2.24
C ALA A 188 9.11 -17.64 3.41
N GLU A 189 8.35 -16.55 3.29
CA GLU A 189 8.39 -15.43 4.23
C GLU A 189 7.19 -15.39 5.18
N VAL A 190 6.16 -16.23 4.99
CA VAL A 190 4.90 -16.19 5.78
C VAL A 190 5.12 -16.24 7.29
N GLY A 191 6.11 -16.96 7.79
CA GLY A 191 6.39 -17.06 9.23
C GLY A 191 7.41 -16.06 9.75
N ARG A 192 8.08 -15.29 8.89
CA ARG A 192 9.26 -14.50 9.27
C ARG A 192 8.87 -13.19 9.95
N ASP A 193 9.59 -12.85 11.02
CA ASP A 193 9.51 -11.54 11.64
C ASP A 193 10.03 -10.45 10.69
N ASN A 194 9.24 -9.39 10.48
CA ASN A 194 9.64 -8.19 9.76
C ASN A 194 9.35 -6.92 10.58
N SER A 195 9.59 -6.98 11.89
CA SER A 195 9.39 -5.84 12.79
C SER A 195 10.16 -4.60 12.33
N LEU A 196 9.49 -3.44 12.38
CA LEU A 196 10.12 -2.15 12.11
C LEU A 196 11.27 -1.89 13.12
N THR A 197 12.40 -1.38 12.63
CA THR A 197 13.63 -1.22 13.43
C THR A 197 13.62 0.04 14.30
N ASP A 198 12.69 0.97 14.06
CA ASP A 198 12.48 2.14 14.90
C ASP A 198 12.29 1.76 16.37
N SER A 199 12.70 2.68 17.26
CA SER A 199 12.53 2.47 18.71
C SER A 199 11.04 2.42 19.07
N PRO A 200 10.56 1.38 19.78
CA PRO A 200 9.17 1.31 20.21
C PRO A 200 8.86 2.20 21.42
N VAL A 201 9.88 2.82 22.05
CA VAL A 201 9.70 3.65 23.26
C VAL A 201 8.75 4.82 23.00
N GLY A 202 7.72 4.92 23.83
CA GLY A 202 6.71 5.96 23.74
C GLY A 202 5.63 5.71 22.69
N LEU A 203 5.49 4.48 22.17
CA LEU A 203 4.27 4.06 21.46
C LEU A 203 3.10 3.93 22.43
N ASN A 204 1.86 4.01 21.91
CA ASN A 204 0.68 3.73 22.72
C ASN A 204 0.48 2.21 22.91
N ALA A 205 0.61 1.72 24.15
CA ALA A 205 0.45 0.30 24.47
C ALA A 205 -0.97 -0.24 24.22
N ASN A 206 -2.00 0.57 24.50
CA ASN A 206 -3.39 0.16 24.22
C ASN A 206 -3.61 0.08 22.71
N GLU A 207 -3.07 1.02 21.94
CA GLU A 207 -3.18 0.99 20.48
C GLU A 207 -2.50 -0.25 19.88
N LEU A 208 -1.36 -0.69 20.42
CA LEU A 208 -0.71 -1.93 20.02
C LEU A 208 -1.63 -3.15 20.25
N MET A 209 -2.34 -3.20 21.37
CA MET A 209 -3.30 -4.26 21.67
C MET A 209 -4.52 -4.18 20.75
N ASP A 210 -5.01 -2.97 20.47
CA ASP A 210 -6.17 -2.74 19.62
C ASP A 210 -5.88 -3.16 18.17
N VAL A 211 -4.75 -2.74 17.59
CA VAL A 211 -4.38 -3.16 16.22
C VAL A 211 -4.03 -4.65 16.15
N ALA A 212 -3.47 -5.24 17.20
CA ALA A 212 -3.31 -6.69 17.28
C ALA A 212 -4.66 -7.42 17.27
N SER A 213 -5.67 -6.89 17.98
CA SER A 213 -7.04 -7.40 17.92
C SER A 213 -7.66 -7.25 16.53
N ASP A 214 -7.43 -6.11 15.87
CA ASP A 214 -7.95 -5.85 14.52
C ASP A 214 -7.33 -6.79 13.48
N LEU A 215 -6.02 -7.07 13.56
CA LEU A 215 -5.35 -8.08 12.73
C LEU A 215 -5.99 -9.46 12.88
N LEU A 216 -6.32 -9.87 14.10
CA LEU A 216 -6.97 -11.16 14.36
C LEU A 216 -8.42 -11.23 13.85
N LYS A 217 -9.08 -10.08 13.64
CA LYS A 217 -10.43 -10.00 13.05
C LYS A 217 -10.41 -10.02 11.53
N VAL A 218 -9.27 -9.76 10.88
CA VAL A 218 -9.14 -9.82 9.42
C VAL A 218 -9.56 -11.22 8.94
N SER A 219 -10.63 -11.25 8.15
CA SER A 219 -11.21 -12.46 7.60
C SER A 219 -10.69 -12.78 6.20
N GLU A 220 -10.91 -14.01 5.73
CA GLU A 220 -10.62 -14.38 4.35
C GLU A 220 -11.40 -13.49 3.36
N ASN A 221 -12.66 -13.17 3.69
CA ASN A 221 -13.52 -12.34 2.84
C ASN A 221 -13.04 -10.88 2.71
N ASP A 222 -12.45 -10.32 3.77
CA ASP A 222 -11.88 -8.97 3.72
C ASP A 222 -10.72 -8.91 2.71
N LEU A 223 -9.83 -9.90 2.77
CA LEU A 223 -8.71 -10.00 1.85
C LEU A 223 -9.15 -10.36 0.43
N LEU A 224 -10.13 -11.25 0.25
CA LEU A 224 -10.72 -11.54 -1.07
C LEU A 224 -11.31 -10.28 -1.69
N THR A 225 -11.96 -9.43 -0.89
CA THR A 225 -12.50 -8.14 -1.36
C THR A 225 -11.37 -7.23 -1.87
N ILE A 226 -10.24 -7.16 -1.15
CA ILE A 226 -9.08 -6.40 -1.59
C ILE A 226 -8.54 -6.98 -2.91
N LEU A 227 -8.26 -8.29 -2.97
CA LEU A 227 -7.61 -8.93 -4.11
C LEU A 227 -8.46 -8.91 -5.37
N LYS A 228 -9.79 -9.03 -5.25
CA LYS A 228 -10.72 -8.87 -6.37
C LYS A 228 -10.75 -7.45 -6.92
N GLY A 229 -10.36 -6.46 -6.12
CA GLY A 229 -10.21 -5.09 -6.57
C GLY A 229 -8.91 -4.82 -7.32
N VAL A 230 -7.96 -5.76 -7.39
CA VAL A 230 -6.78 -5.62 -8.25
C VAL A 230 -7.24 -5.72 -9.71
N PRO A 231 -6.93 -4.74 -10.59
CA PRO A 231 -7.29 -4.80 -12.01
C PRO A 231 -6.78 -6.07 -12.70
N ALA A 232 -7.62 -6.65 -13.56
CA ALA A 232 -7.26 -7.82 -14.37
C ALA A 232 -6.22 -7.47 -15.45
N SER A 233 -6.12 -6.20 -15.85
CA SER A 233 -5.08 -5.72 -16.78
C SER A 233 -3.70 -5.54 -16.14
N TRP A 234 -3.57 -5.60 -14.82
CA TRP A 234 -2.26 -5.50 -14.17
C TRP A 234 -1.50 -6.82 -14.25
N PRO A 235 -0.16 -6.79 -14.31
CA PRO A 235 0.66 -7.97 -14.63
C PRO A 235 0.84 -8.91 -13.43
N VAL A 236 -0.25 -9.52 -12.98
CA VAL A 236 -0.27 -10.53 -11.92
C VAL A 236 -1.36 -11.56 -12.21
N ASP A 237 -1.00 -12.83 -12.11
CA ASP A 237 -1.93 -13.94 -12.26
C ASP A 237 -2.71 -14.23 -10.95
N ASP A 238 -3.81 -14.95 -11.09
CA ASP A 238 -4.69 -15.27 -9.97
C ASP A 238 -4.03 -16.24 -8.98
N GLU A 239 -3.08 -17.07 -9.43
CA GLU A 239 -2.30 -17.95 -8.54
C GLU A 239 -1.43 -17.12 -7.57
N THR A 240 -0.68 -16.16 -8.10
CA THR A 240 0.18 -15.27 -7.33
C THR A 240 -0.64 -14.38 -6.40
N LEU A 241 -1.78 -13.85 -6.86
CA LEU A 241 -2.70 -13.11 -6.00
C LEU A 241 -3.33 -14.00 -4.92
N GLY A 242 -3.67 -15.25 -5.24
CA GLY A 242 -4.18 -16.21 -4.27
C GLY A 242 -3.16 -16.50 -3.17
N ALA A 243 -1.90 -16.71 -3.56
CA ALA A 243 -0.78 -16.85 -2.63
C ALA A 243 -0.59 -15.60 -1.76
N LEU A 244 -0.80 -14.40 -2.30
CA LEU A 244 -0.73 -13.15 -1.54
C LEU A 244 -1.85 -13.04 -0.50
N GLY A 245 -3.08 -13.46 -0.85
CA GLY A 245 -4.20 -13.53 0.09
C GLY A 245 -3.93 -14.49 1.25
N TRP A 246 -3.51 -15.71 0.91
CA TRP A 246 -3.07 -16.70 1.90
C TRP A 246 -1.95 -16.15 2.79
N PHE A 247 -0.92 -15.53 2.20
CA PHE A 247 0.21 -14.97 2.94
C PHE A 247 -0.21 -13.91 3.97
N LEU A 248 -1.03 -12.93 3.55
CA LEU A 248 -1.54 -11.90 4.44
C LEU A 248 -2.43 -12.51 5.52
N PHE A 249 -3.27 -13.48 5.17
CA PHE A 249 -4.10 -14.17 6.14
C PHE A 249 -3.22 -14.87 7.17
N GLU A 250 -2.37 -15.82 6.80
CA GLU A 250 -1.55 -16.60 7.73
C GLU A 250 -0.62 -15.74 8.61
N ARG A 251 -0.10 -14.62 8.09
CA ARG A 251 0.77 -13.73 8.87
C ARG A 251 0.10 -13.01 10.03
N ARG A 252 -1.21 -12.76 9.95
CA ARG A 252 -1.93 -11.87 10.88
C ARG A 252 -1.74 -12.26 12.35
N GLU A 253 -1.74 -13.57 12.64
CA GLU A 253 -1.63 -14.09 14.01
C GLU A 253 -0.23 -13.89 14.59
N GLY A 254 0.80 -14.21 13.81
CA GLY A 254 2.19 -14.03 14.24
C GLY A 254 2.55 -12.56 14.48
N VAL A 255 2.05 -11.67 13.63
CA VAL A 255 2.23 -10.21 13.79
C VAL A 255 1.48 -9.72 15.03
N ALA A 256 0.22 -10.11 15.22
CA ALA A 256 -0.55 -9.74 16.41
C ALA A 256 0.17 -10.15 17.71
N GLN A 257 0.74 -11.35 17.76
CA GLN A 257 1.52 -11.81 18.91
C GLN A 257 2.77 -10.95 19.16
N ARG A 258 3.51 -10.57 18.11
CA ARG A 258 4.68 -9.68 18.24
C ARG A 258 4.31 -8.29 18.74
N LEU A 259 3.17 -7.74 18.29
CA LEU A 259 2.66 -6.44 18.78
C LEU A 259 2.26 -6.51 20.25
N MET A 260 1.62 -7.60 20.68
CA MET A 260 1.30 -7.81 22.10
C MET A 260 2.57 -7.92 22.95
N GLN A 261 3.60 -8.60 22.48
CA GLN A 261 4.90 -8.66 23.17
C GLN A 261 5.57 -7.29 23.25
N LEU A 262 5.42 -6.47 22.21
CA LEU A 262 5.99 -5.12 22.13
C LEU A 262 5.48 -4.20 23.24
N THR A 263 4.26 -4.41 23.76
CA THR A 263 3.69 -3.61 24.87
C THR A 263 4.56 -3.58 26.12
N SER A 264 5.42 -4.58 26.34
CA SER A 264 6.36 -4.61 27.46
C SER A 264 7.60 -3.73 27.27
N ARG A 265 7.77 -3.13 26.08
CA ARG A 265 8.96 -2.38 25.62
C ARG A 265 8.67 -0.92 25.26
N VAL A 266 7.42 -0.48 25.35
CA VAL A 266 6.99 0.88 24.98
C VAL A 266 7.03 1.86 26.13
#